data_AF-A0AAX3LTL1-F1
#
_entry.id   AF-A0AAX3LTL1-F1
#
_cell.length_a   1.000
_cell.length_b   1.000
_cell.length_c   1.000
_cell.angle_alpha   90.00
_cell.angle_beta   90.00
_cell.angle_gamma   90.00
#
_symmetry.space_group_name_H-M   'P 1'
#
loop_
_entity.id
_entity.type
_entity.pdbx_description
1 polymer ?
#
loop_
_entity_poly.entity_id
_entity_poly.type
_entity_poly.pdbx_seq_one_letter_code
_entity_poly.pdbx_strand_id
1 'polypeptide(L)'
;MLIGWSPHQASANLHQPSAYLLDSKVLKAVGKSRVWEVREPAPELLLGQPSIVQSAISALRFEKKYRVATLSFAASDIDVAAFNAGERAARDPVAAAIDLFLEMAFAGVPEPNRPPVFAGTHTHTGRLEINIAMPRFVWTPAGELRSYNPYPPMKGSQNAWDALGDFLTKTFDWENPRSPDNARAVAGPDWLEKRVAAALRDNVKFTTATPKLFMLQGAKRIAASRQGRDRAGFLPLMTKVAAAVKYYPEPRPGGALALVSETDPHPLVLHGTCLGTGTAAERALLRPYPKRTLSEYWHRRAAWNTSRYAKDAWAPTEPDWEERVQTPQLALPSCHPDMPRPMQAPQRFATVARRFAAELRRLREHLARTTAHALIGACLATFDRRALRRITTRLETLSYDHNPSHHGTLGGLDERPLQSSSAGAGPARRAGGGRGGHGPGLGDERHSPRDGAAQPRPRSGSPGDQRERICDKAGAAGDLPGYRLDQGAALSGCLRAIDMIRALRGAAQSVSAQRNIAIGMDHEGSFNVAGPNWEIAFARTGEITGIGDLSQEDYETFLHAVCDRLQISPGALQPREESDTAFSPSL
;
A
#
# COMPACT_ATOMS: atom_id res chain seq x y z
N MET A 1 6.02 6.07 -23.54
CA MET A 1 6.02 6.03 -22.05
C MET A 1 7.32 5.49 -21.43
N LEU A 2 7.86 6.14 -20.39
CA LEU A 2 9.01 5.68 -19.58
C LEU A 2 8.58 5.15 -18.21
N ILE A 3 9.23 4.09 -17.74
CA ILE A 3 9.07 3.56 -16.37
C ILE A 3 10.36 3.80 -15.58
N GLY A 4 10.33 4.77 -14.68
CA GLY A 4 11.42 5.11 -13.78
C GLY A 4 11.22 4.53 -12.39
N TRP A 5 12.32 4.37 -11.65
CA TRP A 5 12.27 3.96 -10.26
C TRP A 5 13.08 4.89 -9.36
N SER A 6 12.51 5.26 -8.22
CA SER A 6 13.21 6.08 -7.23
C SER A 6 14.39 5.33 -6.61
N PRO A 7 15.55 5.96 -6.39
CA PRO A 7 16.64 5.36 -5.62
C PRO A 7 16.30 5.29 -4.13
N HIS A 8 15.34 6.08 -3.64
CA HIS A 8 14.92 6.10 -2.25
C HIS A 8 14.00 4.91 -1.95
N GLN A 9 14.41 4.09 -0.97
CA GLN A 9 13.75 2.83 -0.61
C GLN A 9 13.42 2.73 0.89
N ALA A 10 13.79 3.75 1.64
CA ALA A 10 13.54 3.90 3.06
C ALA A 10 13.57 5.40 3.38
N SER A 11 12.82 5.79 4.41
CA SER A 11 12.85 7.13 4.97
C SER A 11 12.69 7.03 6.48
N ALA A 12 13.39 7.91 7.20
CA ALA A 12 13.14 8.12 8.62
C ALA A 12 11.78 8.81 8.87
N ASN A 13 11.29 9.58 7.89
CA ASN A 13 9.96 10.20 7.94
C ASN A 13 8.96 9.35 7.14
N LEU A 14 8.05 8.70 7.88
CA LEU A 14 7.04 7.80 7.34
C LEU A 14 6.04 8.49 6.39
N HIS A 15 5.85 9.79 6.53
CA HIS A 15 4.99 10.59 5.65
C HIS A 15 5.69 11.03 4.36
N GLN A 16 7.04 11.02 4.32
CA GLN A 16 7.81 11.55 3.20
C GLN A 16 7.40 10.97 1.83
N PRO A 17 7.13 9.66 1.67
CA PRO A 17 6.72 9.12 0.38
C PRO A 17 5.40 9.72 -0.10
N SER A 18 4.40 9.85 0.77
CA SER A 18 3.10 10.42 0.37
C SER A 18 3.15 11.93 0.24
N ALA A 19 3.86 12.62 1.14
CA ALA A 19 4.04 14.06 1.10
C ALA A 19 4.71 14.48 -0.21
N TYR A 20 5.83 13.85 -0.57
CA TYR A 20 6.52 14.14 -1.83
C TYR A 20 5.64 13.89 -3.07
N LEU A 21 4.77 12.87 -3.01
CA LEU A 21 3.94 12.48 -4.15
C LEU A 21 2.62 13.25 -4.26
N LEU A 22 2.02 13.67 -3.16
CA LEU A 22 0.66 14.21 -3.13
C LEU A 22 0.55 15.65 -2.63
N ASP A 23 1.60 16.21 -2.02
CA ASP A 23 1.54 17.61 -1.55
C ASP A 23 1.43 18.58 -2.74
N SER A 24 0.57 19.59 -2.58
CA SER A 24 0.40 20.68 -3.54
C SER A 24 1.58 21.66 -3.56
N LYS A 25 2.45 21.63 -2.54
CA LYS A 25 3.64 22.47 -2.45
C LYS A 25 4.83 21.68 -1.95
N VAL A 26 5.96 21.76 -2.66
CA VAL A 26 7.20 21.08 -2.28
C VAL A 26 8.37 22.05 -2.26
N LEU A 27 9.14 22.03 -1.17
CA LEU A 27 10.31 22.89 -1.01
C LEU A 27 11.52 22.28 -1.74
N LYS A 28 11.94 22.90 -2.84
CA LYS A 28 13.10 22.48 -3.65
C LYS A 28 14.31 23.36 -3.41
N ALA A 29 15.50 22.76 -3.51
CA ALA A 29 16.75 23.49 -3.49
C ALA A 29 17.09 23.97 -4.91
N VAL A 30 17.17 25.29 -5.10
CA VAL A 30 17.48 25.95 -6.38
C VAL A 30 18.70 26.84 -6.16
N GLY A 31 19.86 26.40 -6.66
CA GLY A 31 21.13 27.07 -6.34
C GLY A 31 21.46 27.02 -4.85
N LYS A 32 21.59 28.20 -4.23
CA LYS A 32 21.75 28.40 -2.77
C LYS A 32 20.42 28.66 -2.05
N SER A 33 19.32 28.84 -2.80
CA SER A 33 18.02 29.20 -2.26
C SER A 33 17.12 27.97 -2.12
N ARG A 34 16.08 28.08 -1.27
CA ARG A 34 14.99 27.11 -1.20
C ARG A 34 13.73 27.77 -1.74
N VAL A 35 13.13 27.19 -2.76
CA VAL A 35 11.96 27.72 -3.44
C VAL A 35 10.81 26.75 -3.26
N TRP A 36 9.64 27.27 -2.89
CA TRP A 36 8.41 26.49 -2.89
C TRP A 36 7.95 26.33 -4.34
N GLU A 37 7.96 25.09 -4.82
CA GLU A 37 7.31 24.74 -6.07
C GLU A 37 5.84 24.43 -5.77
N VAL A 38 4.95 25.26 -6.32
CA VAL A 38 3.51 25.03 -6.27
C VAL A 38 3.13 24.13 -7.43
N ARG A 39 2.33 23.09 -7.15
CA ARG A 39 1.82 22.16 -8.14
C ARG A 39 0.37 22.52 -8.42
N GLU A 40 0.14 23.11 -9.57
CA GLU A 40 -1.20 23.44 -10.07
C GLU A 40 -1.44 22.75 -11.42
N PRO A 41 -2.48 21.90 -11.54
CA PRO A 41 -3.39 21.49 -10.46
C PRO A 41 -2.68 20.62 -9.40
N ALA A 42 -3.29 20.48 -8.23
CA ALA A 42 -2.72 19.67 -7.15
C ALA A 42 -2.64 18.19 -7.58
N PRO A 43 -1.69 17.38 -7.08
CA PRO A 43 -1.66 15.95 -7.40
C PRO A 43 -2.98 15.23 -7.13
N GLU A 44 -3.50 14.48 -8.11
CA GLU A 44 -4.69 13.63 -7.95
C GLU A 44 -4.30 12.25 -7.42
N LEU A 45 -5.04 11.74 -6.42
CA LEU A 45 -4.95 10.35 -5.99
C LEU A 45 -5.80 9.46 -6.90
N LEU A 46 -5.17 8.54 -7.62
CA LEU A 46 -5.82 7.66 -8.59
C LEU A 46 -6.20 6.29 -8.02
N LEU A 47 -5.37 5.75 -7.13
CA LEU A 47 -5.53 4.39 -6.60
C LEU A 47 -5.10 4.36 -5.13
N GLY A 48 -5.83 3.57 -4.35
CA GLY A 48 -5.42 3.16 -3.02
C GLY A 48 -5.60 4.22 -1.94
N GLN A 49 -5.01 3.98 -0.78
CA GLN A 49 -5.11 4.87 0.38
C GLN A 49 -3.70 5.14 0.94
N PRO A 50 -3.21 6.39 0.90
CA PRO A 50 -1.89 6.73 1.39
C PRO A 50 -1.66 6.34 2.86
N SER A 51 -2.67 6.52 3.72
CA SER A 51 -2.61 6.17 5.15
C SER A 51 -2.38 4.67 5.40
N ILE A 52 -3.04 3.80 4.61
CA ILE A 52 -2.85 2.35 4.70
C ILE A 52 -1.43 1.98 4.27
N VAL A 53 -0.94 2.53 3.17
CA VAL A 53 0.42 2.26 2.67
C VAL A 53 1.48 2.77 3.65
N GLN A 54 1.31 3.96 4.23
CA GLN A 54 2.19 4.49 5.26
C GLN A 54 2.23 3.58 6.49
N SER A 55 1.06 3.12 6.95
CA SER A 55 0.96 2.21 8.10
C SER A 55 1.67 0.89 7.81
N ALA A 56 1.48 0.34 6.61
CA ALA A 56 2.15 -0.88 6.16
C ALA A 56 3.68 -0.70 6.12
N ILE A 57 4.18 0.39 5.53
CA ILE A 57 5.62 0.73 5.50
C ILE A 57 6.18 0.85 6.91
N SER A 58 5.45 1.48 7.82
CA SER A 58 5.85 1.70 9.21
C SER A 58 6.03 0.40 9.97
N ALA A 59 5.12 -0.56 9.75
CA ALA A 59 5.13 -1.87 10.40
C ALA A 59 6.29 -2.77 9.92
N LEU A 60 6.93 -2.47 8.78
CA LEU A 60 8.02 -3.28 8.26
C LEU A 60 9.29 -3.13 9.10
N ARG A 61 9.84 -4.28 9.51
CA ARG A 61 11.13 -4.41 10.19
C ARG A 61 12.32 -4.50 9.22
N PHE A 62 12.07 -4.48 7.92
CA PHE A 62 13.11 -4.55 6.89
C PHE A 62 13.85 -3.21 6.75
N GLU A 63 15.12 -3.26 6.34
CA GLU A 63 15.92 -2.07 6.08
C GLU A 63 15.35 -1.26 4.91
N LYS A 64 14.96 -1.94 3.82
CA LYS A 64 14.30 -1.33 2.67
C LYS A 64 12.80 -1.58 2.77
N LYS A 65 12.02 -0.52 2.98
CA LYS A 65 10.61 -0.60 3.35
C LYS A 65 9.65 -0.35 2.18
N TYR A 66 10.07 0.41 1.17
CA TYR A 66 9.19 0.74 0.05
C TYR A 66 9.94 0.88 -1.27
N ARG A 67 9.19 0.89 -2.37
CA ARG A 67 9.62 1.32 -3.70
C ARG A 67 8.64 2.35 -4.23
N VAL A 68 9.17 3.31 -4.98
CA VAL A 68 8.38 4.25 -5.77
C VAL A 68 8.77 4.08 -7.23
N ALA A 69 7.78 3.90 -8.09
CA ALA A 69 7.92 3.94 -9.53
C ALA A 69 7.23 5.18 -10.09
N THR A 70 7.74 5.67 -11.23
CA THR A 70 7.14 6.77 -11.97
C THR A 70 6.90 6.30 -13.41
N LEU A 71 5.65 6.35 -13.86
CA LEU A 71 5.31 6.24 -15.27
C LEU A 71 5.25 7.66 -15.84
N SER A 72 6.11 7.98 -16.80
CA SER A 72 6.19 9.30 -17.41
C SER A 72 5.77 9.21 -18.88
N PHE A 73 4.87 10.10 -19.27
CA PHE A 73 4.29 10.15 -20.60
C PHE A 73 4.89 11.33 -21.38
N ALA A 74 5.03 11.18 -22.69
CA ALA A 74 5.31 12.34 -23.54
C ALA A 74 4.11 13.30 -23.51
N ALA A 75 4.35 14.58 -23.83
CA ALA A 75 3.28 15.58 -23.83
C ALA A 75 2.18 15.26 -24.87
N SER A 76 2.54 14.55 -25.93
CA SER A 76 1.62 14.09 -26.99
C SER A 76 0.93 12.76 -26.69
N ASP A 77 1.40 11.99 -25.70
CA ASP A 77 0.84 10.65 -25.41
C ASP A 77 -0.54 10.75 -24.76
N ILE A 78 -0.72 11.73 -23.87
CA ILE A 78 -1.95 11.93 -23.09
C ILE A 78 -2.24 13.43 -23.03
N ASP A 79 -3.43 13.82 -23.52
CA ASP A 79 -3.95 15.16 -23.28
C ASP A 79 -4.28 15.33 -21.79
N VAL A 80 -3.47 16.14 -21.10
CA VAL A 80 -3.58 16.39 -19.67
C VAL A 80 -4.89 17.12 -19.31
N ALA A 81 -5.38 18.01 -20.18
CA ALA A 81 -6.62 18.72 -19.93
C ALA A 81 -7.82 17.76 -20.01
N ALA A 82 -7.88 16.93 -21.07
CA ALA A 82 -8.88 15.89 -21.23
C ALA A 82 -8.83 14.86 -20.08
N PHE A 83 -7.62 14.42 -19.69
CA PHE A 83 -7.40 13.53 -18.56
C PHE A 83 -7.94 14.11 -17.25
N ASN A 84 -7.62 15.38 -16.95
CA ASN A 84 -8.09 16.04 -15.74
C ASN A 84 -9.62 16.26 -15.77
N ALA A 85 -10.19 16.55 -16.94
CA ALA A 85 -11.63 16.70 -17.14
C ALA A 85 -12.42 15.39 -16.97
N GLY A 86 -11.74 14.23 -17.00
CA GLY A 86 -12.39 12.93 -16.82
C GLY A 86 -12.73 12.21 -18.11
N GLU A 87 -12.17 12.64 -19.25
CA GLU A 87 -12.45 12.01 -20.53
C GLU A 87 -11.91 10.57 -20.57
N ARG A 88 -12.79 9.62 -20.89
CA ARG A 88 -12.45 8.19 -20.89
C ARG A 88 -11.34 7.86 -21.88
N ALA A 89 -11.32 8.51 -23.04
CA ALA A 89 -10.28 8.32 -24.05
C ALA A 89 -8.86 8.63 -23.51
N ALA A 90 -8.73 9.57 -22.57
CA ALA A 90 -7.47 9.88 -21.90
C ALA A 90 -7.24 9.05 -20.63
N ARG A 91 -8.30 8.70 -19.89
CA ARG A 91 -8.19 7.96 -18.62
C ARG A 91 -8.05 6.44 -18.77
N ASP A 92 -8.75 5.82 -19.71
CA ASP A 92 -8.75 4.35 -19.89
C ASP A 92 -7.33 3.81 -20.23
N PRO A 93 -6.53 4.44 -21.13
CA PRO A 93 -5.15 4.03 -21.36
C PRO A 93 -4.25 4.14 -20.11
N VAL A 94 -4.47 5.16 -19.29
CA VAL A 94 -3.74 5.36 -18.02
C VAL A 94 -4.14 4.30 -17.00
N ALA A 95 -5.42 3.95 -16.93
CA ALA A 95 -5.92 2.88 -16.08
C ALA A 95 -5.29 1.53 -16.45
N ALA A 96 -5.26 1.20 -17.75
CA ALA A 96 -4.58 0.02 -18.27
C ALA A 96 -3.07 0.02 -17.96
N ALA A 97 -2.38 1.15 -18.15
CA ALA A 97 -0.96 1.24 -17.83
C ALA A 97 -0.66 0.96 -16.34
N ILE A 98 -1.49 1.47 -15.42
CA ILE A 98 -1.34 1.21 -13.98
C ILE A 98 -1.68 -0.26 -13.65
N ASP A 99 -2.77 -0.80 -14.21
CA ASP A 99 -3.19 -2.19 -13.99
C ASP A 99 -2.09 -3.17 -14.43
N LEU A 100 -1.61 -3.04 -15.68
CA LEU A 100 -0.54 -3.89 -16.21
C LEU A 100 0.79 -3.67 -15.47
N PHE A 101 1.08 -2.45 -15.01
CA PHE A 101 2.22 -2.20 -14.15
C PHE A 101 2.14 -3.02 -12.87
N LEU A 102 0.98 -3.09 -12.21
CA LEU A 102 0.81 -3.84 -10.97
C LEU A 102 0.91 -5.35 -11.21
N GLU A 103 0.36 -5.86 -12.31
CA GLU A 103 0.52 -7.27 -12.68
C GLU A 103 1.97 -7.65 -12.95
N MET A 104 2.76 -6.75 -13.54
CA MET A 104 4.19 -6.98 -13.70
C MET A 104 4.97 -6.80 -12.38
N ALA A 105 4.57 -5.83 -11.55
CA ALA A 105 5.17 -5.55 -10.26
C ALA A 105 5.05 -6.74 -9.31
N PHE A 106 3.95 -7.47 -9.39
CA PHE A 106 3.60 -8.61 -8.54
C PHE A 106 3.41 -9.90 -9.33
N ALA A 107 4.13 -10.07 -10.45
CA ALA A 107 3.99 -11.23 -11.32
C ALA A 107 3.98 -12.55 -10.54
N GLY A 108 2.91 -13.34 -10.70
CA GLY A 108 2.70 -14.62 -10.02
C GLY A 108 2.36 -14.57 -8.52
N VAL A 109 2.28 -13.38 -7.90
CA VAL A 109 1.78 -13.21 -6.52
C VAL A 109 0.26 -13.01 -6.58
N PRO A 110 -0.55 -13.87 -5.93
CA PRO A 110 -2.01 -13.69 -5.89
C PRO A 110 -2.40 -12.38 -5.21
N GLU A 111 -3.51 -11.76 -5.63
CA GLU A 111 -3.96 -10.47 -5.12
C GLU A 111 -4.06 -10.38 -3.58
N PRO A 112 -4.62 -11.38 -2.86
CA PRO A 112 -4.67 -11.35 -1.39
C PRO A 112 -3.30 -11.33 -0.71
N ASN A 113 -2.25 -11.76 -1.43
CA ASN A 113 -0.88 -11.82 -0.96
C ASN A 113 -0.05 -10.58 -1.31
N ARG A 114 -0.61 -9.66 -2.11
CA ARG A 114 0.04 -8.40 -2.50
C ARG A 114 -0.08 -7.36 -1.38
N PRO A 115 0.89 -6.44 -1.24
CA PRO A 115 0.79 -5.33 -0.31
C PRO A 115 -0.19 -4.28 -0.84
N PRO A 116 -0.76 -3.42 0.03
CA PRO A 116 -1.52 -2.26 -0.43
C PRO A 116 -0.60 -1.30 -1.19
N VAL A 117 -1.13 -0.69 -2.26
CA VAL A 117 -0.41 0.29 -3.09
C VAL A 117 -1.22 1.58 -3.18
N PHE A 118 -0.56 2.71 -3.47
CA PHE A 118 -1.26 3.90 -3.94
C PHE A 118 -0.57 4.50 -5.16
N ALA A 119 -1.35 5.17 -6.00
CA ALA A 119 -0.85 5.90 -7.17
C ALA A 119 -1.42 7.31 -7.19
N GLY A 120 -0.60 8.30 -7.54
CA GLY A 120 -1.05 9.68 -7.76
C GLY A 120 -0.40 10.33 -8.98
N THR A 121 -0.95 11.47 -9.41
CA THR A 121 -0.52 12.17 -10.63
C THR A 121 0.36 13.36 -10.32
N HIS A 122 1.27 13.71 -11.24
CA HIS A 122 1.81 15.05 -11.39
C HIS A 122 1.50 15.52 -12.82
N THR A 123 0.77 16.63 -12.94
CA THR A 123 0.37 17.22 -14.24
C THR A 123 0.84 18.67 -14.41
N HIS A 124 1.28 19.31 -13.33
CA HIS A 124 1.78 20.69 -13.26
C HIS A 124 2.96 21.03 -14.21
N THR A 125 3.65 20.03 -14.76
CA THR A 125 4.76 20.21 -15.70
C THR A 125 4.32 20.22 -17.17
N GLY A 126 3.01 20.15 -17.44
CA GLY A 126 2.45 20.05 -18.80
C GLY A 126 2.56 18.65 -19.40
N ARG A 127 2.88 17.65 -18.58
CA ARG A 127 2.94 16.22 -18.94
C ARG A 127 2.30 15.42 -17.83
N LEU A 128 1.75 14.25 -18.17
CA LEU A 128 1.29 13.32 -17.16
C LEU A 128 2.46 12.49 -16.61
N GLU A 129 2.61 12.49 -15.29
CA GLU A 129 3.42 11.51 -14.57
C GLU A 129 2.56 10.80 -13.52
N ILE A 130 2.65 9.48 -13.47
CA ILE A 130 2.00 8.66 -12.44
C ILE A 130 3.05 8.12 -11.50
N ASN A 131 2.92 8.41 -10.21
CA ASN A 131 3.82 7.93 -9.18
C ASN A 131 3.13 6.86 -8.33
N ILE A 132 3.72 5.66 -8.29
CA ILE A 132 3.17 4.50 -7.60
C ILE A 132 4.07 4.13 -6.43
N ALA A 133 3.52 4.13 -5.22
CA ALA A 133 4.22 3.72 -4.01
C ALA A 133 3.78 2.33 -3.55
N MET A 134 4.76 1.47 -3.29
CA MET A 134 4.56 0.07 -2.90
C MET A 134 5.42 -0.26 -1.66
N PRO A 135 4.83 -0.77 -0.58
CA PRO A 135 5.58 -1.43 0.49
C PRO A 135 6.36 -2.64 -0.06
N ARG A 136 7.52 -2.92 0.52
CA ARG A 136 8.43 -4.00 0.09
C ARG A 136 8.15 -5.32 0.81
N PHE A 137 6.92 -5.83 0.71
CA PHE A 137 6.59 -7.15 1.23
C PHE A 137 5.55 -7.88 0.38
N VAL A 138 5.46 -9.20 0.61
CA VAL A 138 4.33 -10.05 0.20
C VAL A 138 3.99 -10.99 1.35
N TRP A 139 2.75 -11.46 1.41
CA TRP A 139 2.35 -12.55 2.30
C TRP A 139 2.62 -13.90 1.64
N THR A 140 3.18 -14.86 2.35
CA THR A 140 3.28 -16.25 1.87
C THR A 140 1.92 -16.96 2.00
N PRO A 141 1.72 -18.13 1.36
CA PRO A 141 0.54 -18.96 1.60
C PRO A 141 0.32 -19.33 3.07
N ALA A 142 1.40 -19.42 3.85
CA ALA A 142 1.37 -19.70 5.28
C ALA A 142 1.04 -18.46 6.15
N GLY A 143 0.78 -17.30 5.53
CA GLY A 143 0.50 -16.06 6.24
C GLY A 143 1.74 -15.36 6.80
N GLU A 144 2.95 -15.75 6.38
CA GLU A 144 4.18 -15.06 6.80
C GLU A 144 4.46 -13.84 5.93
N LEU A 145 4.98 -12.78 6.54
CA LEU A 145 5.39 -11.59 5.82
C LEU A 145 6.86 -11.71 5.36
N ARG A 146 7.12 -11.61 4.05
CA ARG A 146 8.47 -11.71 3.47
C ARG A 146 8.86 -10.46 2.71
N SER A 147 10.13 -10.08 2.80
CA SER A 147 10.67 -8.93 2.05
C SER A 147 10.56 -9.18 0.55
N TYR A 148 10.01 -8.19 -0.15
CA TYR A 148 9.77 -8.23 -1.58
C TYR A 148 10.44 -7.03 -2.26
N ASN A 149 10.98 -7.23 -3.46
CA ASN A 149 11.44 -6.11 -4.27
C ASN A 149 10.81 -6.18 -5.66
N PRO A 150 9.92 -5.23 -6.02
CA PRO A 150 9.38 -5.19 -7.36
C PRO A 150 10.41 -4.75 -8.43
N TYR A 151 11.58 -4.25 -8.03
CA TYR A 151 12.67 -3.90 -8.94
C TYR A 151 14.02 -4.28 -8.29
N PRO A 152 14.40 -5.56 -8.32
CA PRO A 152 15.73 -5.95 -7.90
C PRO A 152 16.77 -5.35 -8.85
N PRO A 153 17.95 -4.91 -8.35
CA PRO A 153 18.98 -4.24 -9.15
C PRO A 153 19.74 -5.25 -10.04
N MET A 154 19.02 -5.87 -10.97
CA MET A 154 19.52 -6.87 -11.90
C MET A 154 19.13 -6.46 -13.32
N LYS A 155 20.00 -6.74 -14.30
CA LYS A 155 19.73 -6.44 -15.71
C LYS A 155 18.41 -7.05 -16.21
N GLY A 156 18.09 -8.27 -15.75
CA GLY A 156 16.82 -8.92 -16.07
C GLY A 156 15.58 -8.15 -15.59
N SER A 157 15.66 -7.43 -14.47
CA SER A 157 14.54 -6.61 -14.00
C SER A 157 14.32 -5.40 -14.88
N GLN A 158 15.37 -4.71 -15.33
CA GLN A 158 15.21 -3.57 -16.23
C GLN A 158 14.56 -4.02 -17.55
N ASN A 159 15.02 -5.14 -18.12
CA ASN A 159 14.48 -5.65 -19.37
C ASN A 159 12.97 -5.97 -19.29
N ALA A 160 12.53 -6.49 -18.15
CA ALA A 160 11.12 -6.76 -17.84
C ALA A 160 10.27 -5.48 -17.87
N TRP A 161 10.74 -4.40 -17.24
CA TRP A 161 10.05 -3.11 -17.27
C TRP A 161 10.10 -2.44 -18.64
N ASP A 162 11.22 -2.56 -19.35
CA ASP A 162 11.31 -2.13 -20.75
C ASP A 162 10.32 -2.90 -21.64
N ALA A 163 10.05 -4.19 -21.35
CA ALA A 163 9.11 -5.00 -22.12
C ALA A 163 7.66 -4.55 -21.91
N LEU A 164 7.29 -4.23 -20.67
CA LEU A 164 6.01 -3.61 -20.37
C LEU A 164 5.88 -2.24 -21.07
N GLY A 165 6.92 -1.41 -20.99
CA GLY A 165 6.97 -0.12 -21.66
C GLY A 165 6.80 -0.24 -23.19
N ASP A 166 7.48 -1.21 -23.82
CA ASP A 166 7.38 -1.48 -25.25
C ASP A 166 5.99 -1.94 -25.66
N PHE A 167 5.39 -2.84 -24.87
CA PHE A 167 4.03 -3.32 -25.11
C PHE A 167 3.04 -2.17 -25.06
N LEU A 168 3.01 -1.40 -23.96
CA LEU A 168 2.09 -0.28 -23.80
C LEU A 168 2.33 0.81 -24.86
N THR A 169 3.58 1.13 -25.16
CA THR A 169 3.93 2.13 -26.19
C THR A 169 3.43 1.68 -27.56
N LYS A 170 3.59 0.40 -27.91
CA LYS A 170 3.09 -0.13 -29.18
C LYS A 170 1.56 -0.19 -29.23
N THR A 171 0.92 -0.57 -28.13
CA THR A 171 -0.53 -0.77 -28.04
C THR A 171 -1.32 0.55 -28.14
N PHE A 172 -0.81 1.62 -27.53
CA PHE A 172 -1.47 2.93 -27.52
C PHE A 172 -0.87 3.94 -28.51
N ASP A 173 0.06 3.49 -29.36
CA ASP A 173 0.81 4.35 -30.30
C ASP A 173 1.48 5.56 -29.63
N TRP A 174 2.00 5.35 -28.42
CA TRP A 174 2.71 6.38 -27.68
C TRP A 174 4.11 6.60 -28.24
N GLU A 175 4.68 7.75 -27.90
CA GLU A 175 6.04 8.10 -28.23
C GLU A 175 7.01 7.11 -27.60
N ASN A 176 7.89 6.53 -28.42
CA ASN A 176 8.96 5.66 -27.96
C ASN A 176 10.09 6.52 -27.35
N PRO A 177 10.25 6.51 -26.02
CA PRO A 177 11.23 7.38 -25.37
C PRO A 177 12.68 6.94 -25.59
N ARG A 178 12.88 5.73 -26.12
CA ARG A 178 14.20 5.20 -26.49
C ARG A 178 14.56 5.50 -27.94
N SER A 179 13.65 6.04 -28.74
CA SER A 179 13.91 6.41 -30.14
C SER A 179 15.17 7.28 -30.24
N PRO A 180 16.02 7.10 -31.28
CA PRO A 180 17.21 7.92 -31.45
C PRO A 180 16.88 9.41 -31.58
N ASP A 181 15.71 9.73 -32.13
CA ASP A 181 15.22 11.11 -32.28
C ASP A 181 14.95 11.78 -30.92
N ASN A 182 14.67 10.98 -29.89
CA ASN A 182 14.43 11.42 -28.52
C ASN A 182 15.69 11.38 -27.65
N ALA A 183 16.81 10.89 -28.21
CA ALA A 183 18.06 10.80 -27.48
C ALA A 183 18.61 12.19 -27.16
N ARG A 184 18.96 12.41 -25.90
CA ARG A 184 19.51 13.70 -25.45
C ARG A 184 20.83 13.96 -26.16
N ALA A 185 20.96 15.17 -26.72
CA ALA A 185 22.23 15.65 -27.27
C ALA A 185 23.35 15.58 -26.23
N VAL A 186 23.07 16.04 -25.01
CA VAL A 186 23.98 15.88 -23.86
C VAL A 186 23.21 15.71 -22.55
N ALA A 187 23.69 14.80 -21.71
CA ALA A 187 23.17 14.47 -20.40
C ALA A 187 24.32 14.30 -19.40
N GLY A 188 24.11 14.80 -18.19
CA GLY A 188 24.95 14.53 -17.02
C GLY A 188 24.23 13.65 -15.99
N PRO A 189 24.81 13.49 -14.79
CA PRO A 189 24.18 12.76 -13.70
C PRO A 189 22.81 13.35 -13.30
N ASP A 190 21.85 12.48 -12.97
CA ASP A 190 20.45 12.85 -12.68
C ASP A 190 20.29 13.96 -11.64
N TRP A 191 21.14 13.97 -10.61
CA TRP A 191 21.05 14.98 -9.56
C TRP A 191 21.45 16.37 -10.07
N LEU A 192 22.40 16.48 -11.01
CA LEU A 192 22.72 17.75 -11.66
C LEU A 192 21.61 18.15 -12.62
N GLU A 193 21.12 17.19 -13.42
CA GLU A 193 20.04 17.41 -14.39
C GLU A 193 18.82 18.03 -13.71
N LYS A 194 18.41 17.50 -12.56
CA LYS A 194 17.32 18.04 -11.74
C LYS A 194 17.56 19.48 -11.31
N ARG A 195 18.79 19.80 -10.86
CA ARG A 195 19.14 21.16 -10.40
C ARG A 195 19.23 22.15 -11.57
N VAL A 196 19.76 21.73 -12.71
CA VAL A 196 19.80 22.55 -13.93
C VAL A 196 18.40 22.80 -14.47
N ALA A 197 17.53 21.79 -14.51
CA ALA A 197 16.14 21.95 -14.91
C ALA A 197 15.36 22.89 -13.99
N ALA A 198 15.52 22.77 -12.67
CA ALA A 198 14.91 23.69 -11.72
C ALA A 198 15.40 25.14 -11.93
N ALA A 199 16.72 25.32 -12.02
CA ALA A 199 17.30 26.64 -12.26
C ALA A 199 16.84 27.27 -13.59
N LEU A 200 16.65 26.48 -14.64
CA LEU A 200 16.11 26.98 -15.91
C LEU A 200 14.67 27.49 -15.78
N ARG A 201 13.81 26.79 -15.01
CA ARG A 201 12.42 27.24 -14.75
C ARG A 201 12.39 28.54 -13.96
N ASP A 202 13.28 28.68 -12.99
CA ASP A 202 13.37 29.85 -12.12
C ASP A 202 14.30 30.96 -12.68
N ASN A 203 14.75 30.82 -13.93
CA ASN A 203 15.70 31.72 -14.59
C ASN A 203 17.01 32.00 -13.79
N VAL A 204 17.44 31.02 -13.00
CA VAL A 204 18.67 31.06 -12.20
C VAL A 204 19.86 30.58 -13.03
N LYS A 205 20.95 31.35 -13.03
CA LYS A 205 22.22 30.97 -13.66
C LYS A 205 23.19 30.44 -12.61
N PHE A 206 23.91 29.38 -12.96
CA PHE A 206 25.03 28.92 -12.13
C PHE A 206 26.28 29.69 -12.52
N THR A 207 27.13 29.93 -11.53
CA THR A 207 28.43 30.58 -11.71
C THR A 207 29.56 29.57 -11.52
N THR A 208 30.79 29.99 -11.79
CA THR A 208 32.01 29.20 -11.59
C THR A 208 32.20 28.72 -10.14
N ALA A 209 31.53 29.35 -9.17
CA ALA A 209 31.49 28.90 -7.76
C ALA A 209 30.76 27.56 -7.56
N THR A 210 30.00 27.09 -8.56
CA THR A 210 29.39 25.75 -8.59
C THR A 210 29.83 25.02 -9.87
N PRO A 211 31.09 24.54 -9.95
CA PRO A 211 31.73 24.12 -11.19
C PRO A 211 30.91 23.12 -12.02
N LYS A 212 30.43 22.05 -11.40
CA LYS A 212 29.68 20.99 -12.09
C LYS A 212 28.35 21.45 -12.68
N LEU A 213 27.60 22.29 -11.97
CA LEU A 213 26.32 22.84 -12.45
C LEU A 213 26.55 23.87 -13.56
N PHE A 214 27.59 24.70 -13.42
CA PHE A 214 28.04 25.62 -14.46
C PHE A 214 28.42 24.87 -15.74
N MET A 215 29.24 23.82 -15.62
CA MET A 215 29.66 23.00 -16.77
C MET A 215 28.49 22.28 -17.43
N LEU A 216 27.56 21.66 -16.69
CA LEU A 216 26.40 21.01 -17.30
C LEU A 216 25.46 22.02 -17.98
N GLN A 217 25.23 23.19 -17.38
CA GLN A 217 24.45 24.27 -18.00
C GLN A 217 25.13 24.76 -19.30
N GLY A 218 26.46 24.91 -19.29
CA GLY A 218 27.26 25.25 -20.47
C GLY A 218 27.18 24.18 -21.56
N ALA A 219 27.35 22.90 -21.19
CA ALA A 219 27.23 21.76 -22.09
C ALA A 219 25.89 21.74 -22.82
N LYS A 220 24.78 21.95 -22.10
CA LYS A 220 23.44 22.00 -22.72
C LYS A 220 23.28 23.18 -23.70
N ARG A 221 23.84 24.35 -23.38
CA ARG A 221 23.83 25.50 -24.30
C ARG A 221 24.66 25.23 -25.55
N ILE A 222 25.82 24.60 -25.41
CA ILE A 222 26.66 24.20 -26.54
C ILE A 222 25.91 23.21 -27.43
N ALA A 223 25.35 22.15 -26.84
CA ALA A 223 24.59 21.13 -27.58
C ALA A 223 23.35 21.68 -28.30
N ALA A 224 22.72 22.73 -27.76
CA ALA A 224 21.61 23.43 -28.42
C ALA A 224 22.06 24.37 -29.55
N SER A 225 23.34 24.75 -29.60
CA SER A 225 23.88 25.62 -30.65
C SER A 225 24.08 24.88 -31.97
N ARG A 226 24.11 25.60 -33.10
CA ARG A 226 24.40 25.00 -34.42
C ARG A 226 25.77 24.31 -34.45
N GLN A 227 26.75 24.84 -33.71
CA GLN A 227 28.13 24.36 -33.71
C GLN A 227 28.32 23.13 -32.82
N GLY A 228 27.51 22.94 -31.77
CA GLY A 228 27.70 21.84 -30.82
C GLY A 228 26.89 20.57 -31.09
N ARG A 229 26.38 20.39 -32.32
CA ARG A 229 25.53 19.24 -32.67
C ARG A 229 26.27 17.92 -32.79
N ASP A 230 27.56 17.97 -33.09
CA ASP A 230 28.44 16.81 -33.19
C ASP A 230 29.67 16.96 -32.27
N ARG A 231 30.45 15.88 -32.17
CA ARG A 231 31.58 15.84 -31.25
C ARG A 231 32.67 16.83 -31.64
N ALA A 232 32.87 17.04 -32.94
CA ALA A 232 33.93 17.88 -33.48
C ALA A 232 33.68 19.36 -33.12
N GLY A 233 32.44 19.82 -33.19
CA GLY A 233 32.08 21.17 -32.79
C GLY A 233 31.75 21.35 -31.30
N PHE A 234 31.25 20.31 -30.63
CA PHE A 234 30.97 20.35 -29.17
C PHE A 234 32.25 20.45 -28.34
N LEU A 235 33.25 19.60 -28.63
CA LEU A 235 34.41 19.42 -27.76
C LEU A 235 35.25 20.70 -27.58
N PRO A 236 35.60 21.47 -28.63
CA PRO A 236 36.37 22.71 -28.47
C PRO A 236 35.66 23.77 -27.61
N LEU A 237 34.34 23.88 -27.74
CA LEU A 237 33.54 24.81 -26.93
C LEU A 237 33.48 24.34 -25.48
N MET A 238 33.31 23.03 -25.25
CA MET A 238 33.26 22.47 -23.91
C MET A 238 34.60 22.57 -23.19
N THR A 239 35.72 22.41 -23.90
CA THR A 239 37.08 22.64 -23.34
C THR A 239 37.21 24.04 -22.77
N LYS A 240 36.72 25.07 -23.47
CA LYS A 240 36.75 26.46 -22.98
C LYS A 240 35.92 26.63 -21.70
N VAL A 241 34.73 26.02 -21.63
CA VAL A 241 33.86 26.06 -20.43
C VAL A 241 34.50 25.34 -19.25
N ALA A 242 35.10 24.17 -19.49
CA ALA A 242 35.77 23.38 -18.44
C ALA A 242 37.00 24.12 -17.89
N ALA A 243 37.81 24.73 -18.76
CA ALA A 243 39.00 25.49 -18.36
C ALA A 243 38.67 26.67 -17.42
N ALA A 244 37.51 27.32 -17.61
CA ALA A 244 37.06 28.41 -16.74
C ALA A 244 36.85 28.01 -15.27
N VAL A 245 36.74 26.71 -14.98
CA VAL A 245 36.59 26.16 -13.63
C VAL A 245 37.67 25.16 -13.26
N LYS A 246 38.81 25.17 -13.99
CA LYS A 246 39.95 24.26 -13.77
C LYS A 246 39.59 22.77 -13.92
N TYR A 247 38.74 22.48 -14.90
CA TYR A 247 38.50 21.13 -15.39
C TYR A 247 39.03 20.98 -16.82
N TYR A 248 39.34 19.75 -17.21
CA TYR A 248 39.76 19.40 -18.56
C TYR A 248 39.01 18.15 -19.06
N PRO A 249 38.77 18.04 -20.37
CA PRO A 249 38.09 16.90 -20.97
C PRO A 249 39.01 15.68 -21.09
N GLU A 250 38.49 14.53 -20.68
CA GLU A 250 39.09 13.21 -20.86
C GLU A 250 38.07 12.29 -21.58
N PRO A 251 38.37 11.83 -22.80
CA PRO A 251 37.51 10.87 -23.50
C PRO A 251 37.37 9.57 -22.70
N ARG A 252 36.16 8.99 -22.69
CA ARG A 252 35.90 7.67 -22.10
C ARG A 252 35.45 6.68 -23.17
N PRO A 253 35.64 5.37 -22.95
CA PRO A 253 35.10 4.33 -23.82
C PRO A 253 33.58 4.50 -24.03
N GLY A 254 33.08 4.16 -25.23
CA GLY A 254 31.66 4.26 -25.56
C GLY A 254 31.17 5.68 -25.88
N GLY A 255 32.07 6.62 -26.18
CA GLY A 255 31.73 7.97 -26.64
C GLY A 255 31.43 8.97 -25.51
N ALA A 256 31.49 8.55 -24.25
CA ALA A 256 31.31 9.45 -23.11
C ALA A 256 32.48 10.45 -22.97
N LEU A 257 32.23 11.58 -22.29
CA LEU A 257 33.22 12.62 -21.99
C LEU A 257 33.29 12.82 -20.48
N ALA A 258 34.42 12.52 -19.87
CA ALA A 258 34.67 12.88 -18.48
C ALA A 258 35.30 14.28 -18.42
N LEU A 259 34.85 15.10 -17.49
CA LEU A 259 35.46 16.37 -17.12
C LEU A 259 36.12 16.17 -15.76
N VAL A 260 37.44 16.23 -15.74
CA VAL A 260 38.29 15.94 -14.57
C VAL A 260 38.97 17.21 -14.08
N SER A 261 39.29 17.26 -12.79
CA SER A 261 40.03 18.35 -12.17
C SER A 261 41.10 17.77 -11.26
N GLU A 262 42.22 18.47 -11.12
CA GLU A 262 43.26 18.11 -10.14
C GLU A 262 42.77 18.31 -8.69
N THR A 263 41.78 19.18 -8.48
CA THR A 263 41.31 19.58 -7.15
C THR A 263 40.00 18.89 -6.72
N ASP A 264 39.28 18.27 -7.66
CA ASP A 264 38.05 17.52 -7.38
C ASP A 264 38.22 16.07 -7.87
N PRO A 265 38.29 15.09 -6.95
CA PRO A 265 38.50 13.70 -7.32
C PRO A 265 37.28 13.06 -8.03
N HIS A 266 36.13 13.75 -8.08
CA HIS A 266 34.90 13.23 -8.66
C HIS A 266 34.66 13.84 -10.05
N PRO A 267 34.95 13.13 -11.15
CA PRO A 267 34.72 13.66 -12.50
C PRO A 267 33.24 13.91 -12.78
N LEU A 268 32.95 14.91 -13.62
CA LEU A 268 31.62 15.06 -14.24
C LEU A 268 31.61 14.28 -15.56
N VAL A 269 30.83 13.20 -15.63
CA VAL A 269 30.69 12.41 -16.85
C VAL A 269 29.49 12.88 -17.65
N LEU A 270 29.71 13.17 -18.94
CA LEU A 270 28.70 13.56 -19.90
C LEU A 270 28.51 12.45 -20.96
N HIS A 271 27.26 12.23 -21.34
CA HIS A 271 26.83 11.29 -22.37
C HIS A 271 25.87 11.98 -23.34
N GLY A 272 25.64 11.42 -24.52
CA GLY A 272 24.60 11.89 -25.44
C GLY A 272 25.03 11.84 -26.89
N THR A 273 24.09 12.11 -27.80
CA THR A 273 24.30 11.94 -29.24
C THR A 273 25.38 12.87 -29.82
N CYS A 274 25.55 14.08 -29.26
CA CYS A 274 26.60 14.99 -29.72
C CYS A 274 28.02 14.52 -29.32
N LEU A 275 28.15 13.57 -28.40
CA LEU A 275 29.45 13.03 -27.98
C LEU A 275 29.82 11.73 -28.72
N GLY A 276 28.90 11.15 -29.49
CA GLY A 276 29.14 9.93 -30.28
C GLY A 276 28.13 8.81 -29.99
N THR A 277 28.00 7.90 -30.93
CA THR A 277 27.00 6.82 -30.95
C THR A 277 27.44 5.62 -30.12
N GLY A 278 27.39 5.73 -28.80
CA GLY A 278 27.57 4.56 -27.93
C GLY A 278 26.37 3.61 -28.02
N THR A 279 26.40 2.57 -28.86
CA THR A 279 25.50 1.37 -28.83
C THR A 279 23.98 1.62 -28.78
N ALA A 280 23.53 2.85 -29.02
CA ALA A 280 22.16 3.29 -28.74
C ALA A 280 21.15 2.81 -29.78
N ALA A 281 21.58 2.59 -31.02
CA ALA A 281 20.69 2.24 -32.13
C ALA A 281 19.90 0.93 -31.88
N GLU A 282 20.53 -0.08 -31.28
CA GLU A 282 19.85 -1.36 -30.99
C GLU A 282 18.90 -1.29 -29.79
N ARG A 283 19.18 -0.44 -28.79
CA ARG A 283 18.29 -0.24 -27.63
C ARG A 283 17.13 0.72 -27.93
N ALA A 284 17.22 1.43 -29.04
CA ALA A 284 16.31 2.50 -29.40
C ALA A 284 15.01 2.01 -30.04
N LEU A 285 15.04 0.84 -30.67
CA LEU A 285 13.88 0.25 -31.31
C LEU A 285 13.01 -0.48 -30.30
N LEU A 286 11.69 -0.34 -30.48
CA LEU A 286 10.73 -1.23 -29.85
C LEU A 286 11.08 -2.67 -30.25
N ARG A 287 10.94 -3.61 -29.31
CA ARG A 287 11.16 -5.02 -29.62
C ARG A 287 10.14 -5.50 -30.67
N PRO A 288 10.52 -6.40 -31.59
CA PRO A 288 9.65 -6.81 -32.71
C PRO A 288 8.38 -7.54 -32.25
N TYR A 289 8.42 -8.20 -31.07
CA TYR A 289 7.28 -8.89 -30.48
C TYR A 289 7.06 -8.45 -29.02
N PRO A 290 6.51 -7.24 -28.77
CA PRO A 290 6.41 -6.69 -27.42
C PRO A 290 5.60 -7.56 -26.46
N LYS A 291 4.43 -8.06 -26.90
CA LYS A 291 3.58 -8.95 -26.08
C LYS A 291 4.31 -10.21 -25.66
N ARG A 292 4.82 -10.99 -26.63
CA ARG A 292 5.55 -12.23 -26.35
C ARG A 292 6.72 -11.98 -25.40
N THR A 293 7.45 -10.88 -25.60
CA THR A 293 8.57 -10.54 -24.72
C THR A 293 8.09 -10.21 -23.30
N LEU A 294 6.99 -9.47 -23.16
CA LEU A 294 6.37 -9.19 -21.86
C LEU A 294 5.97 -10.49 -21.16
N SER A 295 5.26 -11.39 -21.85
CA SER A 295 4.87 -12.73 -21.35
C SER A 295 6.06 -13.53 -20.86
N GLU A 296 7.15 -13.61 -21.64
CA GLU A 296 8.36 -14.33 -21.25
C GLU A 296 8.98 -13.77 -19.96
N TYR A 297 9.06 -12.44 -19.82
CA TYR A 297 9.57 -11.82 -18.60
C TYR A 297 8.62 -11.99 -17.41
N TRP A 298 7.31 -11.93 -17.65
CA TRP A 298 6.30 -12.15 -16.62
C TRP A 298 6.41 -13.58 -16.08
N HIS A 299 6.45 -14.60 -16.94
CA HIS A 299 6.58 -16.00 -16.52
C HIS A 299 7.86 -16.26 -15.72
N ARG A 300 9.01 -15.74 -16.18
CA ARG A 300 10.28 -15.87 -15.43
C ARG A 300 10.17 -15.28 -14.04
N ARG A 301 9.53 -14.11 -13.92
CA ARG A 301 9.36 -13.44 -12.64
C ARG A 301 8.33 -14.13 -11.75
N ALA A 302 7.23 -14.61 -12.32
CA ALA A 302 6.20 -15.39 -11.64
C ALA A 302 6.77 -16.68 -11.07
N ALA A 303 7.51 -17.45 -11.88
CA ALA A 303 8.19 -18.66 -11.43
C ALA A 303 9.19 -18.37 -10.30
N TRP A 304 9.98 -17.30 -10.42
CA TRP A 304 10.90 -16.90 -9.36
C TRP A 304 10.17 -16.51 -8.07
N ASN A 305 9.09 -15.72 -8.16
CA ASN A 305 8.29 -15.32 -6.99
C ASN A 305 7.63 -16.54 -6.32
N THR A 306 7.03 -17.42 -7.11
CA THR A 306 6.37 -18.65 -6.65
C THR A 306 7.36 -19.57 -5.93
N SER A 307 8.53 -19.83 -6.52
CA SER A 307 9.59 -20.62 -5.88
C SER A 307 10.10 -19.96 -4.59
N ARG A 308 10.32 -18.63 -4.62
CA ARG A 308 10.93 -17.89 -3.51
C ARG A 308 10.03 -17.71 -2.30
N TYR A 309 8.73 -17.51 -2.51
CA TYR A 309 7.78 -17.06 -1.49
C TYR A 309 6.67 -18.07 -1.19
N ALA A 310 6.39 -19.01 -2.09
CA ALA A 310 5.29 -19.94 -1.95
C ALA A 310 5.69 -21.42 -1.98
N LYS A 311 6.98 -21.75 -2.19
CA LYS A 311 7.43 -23.15 -2.39
C LYS A 311 6.55 -23.86 -3.42
N ASP A 312 6.24 -23.17 -4.51
CA ASP A 312 5.40 -23.66 -5.61
C ASP A 312 3.91 -23.87 -5.29
N ALA A 313 3.42 -23.37 -4.15
CA ALA A 313 1.99 -23.42 -3.81
C ALA A 313 1.11 -22.40 -4.57
N TRP A 314 1.71 -21.35 -5.15
CA TRP A 314 0.98 -20.46 -6.05
C TRP A 314 0.91 -21.08 -7.44
N ALA A 315 -0.29 -21.11 -8.03
CA ALA A 315 -0.51 -21.47 -9.43
C ALA A 315 -0.70 -20.17 -10.25
N PRO A 316 0.37 -19.51 -10.69
CA PRO A 316 0.27 -18.21 -11.34
C PRO A 316 -0.39 -18.35 -12.71
N THR A 317 -1.53 -17.69 -12.90
CA THR A 317 -2.14 -17.52 -14.22
C THR A 317 -1.63 -16.20 -14.82
N GLU A 318 -1.10 -16.28 -16.03
CA GLU A 318 -0.73 -15.06 -16.77
C GLU A 318 -1.98 -14.20 -17.01
N PRO A 319 -1.91 -12.88 -16.79
CA PRO A 319 -2.98 -11.98 -17.16
C PRO A 319 -3.19 -12.00 -18.68
N ASP A 320 -4.45 -11.95 -19.12
CA ASP A 320 -4.74 -11.62 -20.52
C ASP A 320 -4.41 -10.14 -20.75
N TRP A 321 -3.27 -9.89 -21.38
CA TRP A 321 -2.75 -8.54 -21.60
C TRP A 321 -3.67 -7.71 -22.50
N GLU A 322 -4.27 -8.30 -23.53
CA GLU A 322 -5.17 -7.57 -24.43
C GLU A 322 -6.50 -7.27 -23.77
N GLU A 323 -7.08 -8.25 -23.06
CA GLU A 323 -8.32 -8.04 -22.33
C GLU A 323 -8.15 -6.93 -21.28
N ARG A 324 -7.03 -6.92 -20.53
CA ARG A 324 -6.78 -5.87 -19.53
C ARG A 324 -6.45 -4.51 -20.12
N VAL A 325 -5.97 -4.44 -21.36
CA VAL A 325 -5.84 -3.16 -22.10
C VAL A 325 -7.21 -2.61 -22.44
N GLN A 326 -8.13 -3.46 -22.92
CA GLN A 326 -9.47 -3.05 -23.34
C GLN A 326 -10.39 -2.78 -22.14
N THR A 327 -10.25 -3.59 -21.10
CA THR A 327 -11.08 -3.60 -19.90
C THR A 327 -10.18 -3.68 -18.67
N PRO A 328 -9.49 -2.57 -18.30
CA PRO A 328 -8.67 -2.55 -17.11
C PRO A 328 -9.51 -2.86 -15.87
N GLN A 329 -8.99 -3.69 -14.98
CA GLN A 329 -9.67 -4.01 -13.72
C GLN A 329 -9.66 -2.82 -12.76
N LEU A 330 -8.72 -1.89 -12.98
CA LEU A 330 -8.61 -0.66 -12.25
C LEU A 330 -9.65 0.38 -12.72
N ALA A 331 -10.47 0.84 -11.79
CA ALA A 331 -11.33 2.00 -11.98
C ALA A 331 -10.65 3.26 -11.42
N LEU A 332 -10.36 4.24 -12.28
CA LEU A 332 -9.87 5.55 -11.86
C LEU A 332 -11.04 6.42 -11.33
N PRO A 333 -10.75 7.45 -10.52
CA PRO A 333 -11.72 8.50 -10.22
C PRO A 333 -12.30 9.10 -11.51
N SER A 334 -13.50 9.67 -11.44
CA SER A 334 -14.18 10.18 -12.65
C SER A 334 -13.46 11.34 -13.32
N CYS A 335 -12.76 12.17 -12.54
CA CYS A 335 -12.09 13.39 -12.97
C CYS A 335 -11.16 13.86 -11.85
N HIS A 336 -10.33 14.85 -12.15
CA HIS A 336 -9.49 15.51 -11.18
C HIS A 336 -10.32 16.17 -10.07
N PRO A 337 -9.86 16.17 -8.79
CA PRO A 337 -10.59 16.77 -7.67
C PRO A 337 -10.90 18.27 -7.84
N ASP A 338 -9.97 18.99 -8.47
CA ASP A 338 -10.11 20.44 -8.75
C ASP A 338 -11.03 20.73 -9.95
N MET A 339 -11.46 19.70 -10.70
CA MET A 339 -12.35 19.87 -11.85
C MET A 339 -13.81 19.66 -11.43
N PRO A 340 -14.76 20.43 -11.99
CA PRO A 340 -16.17 20.17 -11.77
C PRO A 340 -16.46 18.75 -12.25
N ARG A 341 -17.02 17.91 -11.37
CA ARG A 341 -17.38 16.54 -11.75
C ARG A 341 -18.25 16.62 -13.01
N PRO A 342 -17.97 15.81 -14.05
CA PRO A 342 -18.88 15.70 -15.17
C PRO A 342 -20.25 15.42 -14.58
N MET A 343 -21.18 16.35 -14.76
CA MET A 343 -22.55 16.20 -14.29
C MET A 343 -23.11 15.06 -15.13
N GLN A 344 -22.98 13.82 -14.65
CA GLN A 344 -23.62 12.69 -15.29
C GLN A 344 -25.10 13.04 -15.29
N ALA A 345 -25.66 13.27 -16.49
CA ALA A 345 -27.10 13.43 -16.64
C ALA A 345 -27.76 12.33 -15.81
N PRO A 346 -28.69 12.67 -14.89
CA PRO A 346 -29.23 11.70 -13.95
C PRO A 346 -29.74 10.52 -14.76
N GLN A 347 -28.99 9.42 -14.74
CA GLN A 347 -29.35 8.23 -15.48
C GLN A 347 -30.60 7.70 -14.79
N ARG A 348 -31.77 8.04 -15.34
CA ARG A 348 -33.09 7.63 -14.84
C ARG A 348 -33.16 6.11 -14.62
N PHE A 349 -32.27 5.35 -15.24
CA PHE A 349 -32.12 3.91 -15.11
C PHE A 349 -31.03 3.43 -14.15
N ALA A 350 -30.10 4.25 -13.64
CA ALA A 350 -29.04 3.78 -12.73
C ALA A 350 -29.59 3.37 -11.36
N THR A 351 -30.69 3.99 -10.92
CA THR A 351 -31.41 3.56 -9.70
C THR A 351 -32.17 2.27 -9.94
N VAL A 352 -32.76 2.11 -11.13
CA VAL A 352 -33.47 0.89 -11.55
C VAL A 352 -32.48 -0.27 -11.73
N ALA A 353 -31.35 -0.05 -12.39
CA ALA A 353 -30.28 -1.02 -12.58
C ALA A 353 -29.65 -1.45 -11.25
N ARG A 354 -29.45 -0.51 -10.30
CA ARG A 354 -28.98 -0.84 -8.95
C ARG A 354 -29.99 -1.67 -8.16
N ARG A 355 -31.29 -1.36 -8.26
CA ARG A 355 -32.36 -2.19 -7.69
C ARG A 355 -32.41 -3.56 -8.33
N PHE A 356 -32.37 -3.64 -9.65
CA PHE A 356 -32.39 -4.89 -10.40
C PHE A 356 -31.18 -5.77 -10.08
N ALA A 357 -29.98 -5.21 -10.00
CA ALA A 357 -28.76 -5.92 -9.59
C ALA A 357 -28.80 -6.37 -8.11
N ALA A 358 -29.46 -5.62 -7.23
CA ALA A 358 -29.70 -6.06 -5.85
C ALA A 358 -30.66 -7.26 -5.81
N GLU A 359 -31.75 -7.22 -6.58
CA GLU A 359 -32.71 -8.32 -6.65
C GLU A 359 -32.14 -9.58 -7.33
N LEU A 360 -31.34 -9.43 -8.39
CA LEU A 360 -30.63 -10.57 -9.00
C LEU A 360 -29.63 -11.22 -8.02
N ARG A 361 -28.97 -10.44 -7.17
CA ARG A 361 -28.11 -10.98 -6.10
C ARG A 361 -28.91 -11.74 -5.05
N ARG A 362 -30.05 -11.19 -4.61
CA ARG A 362 -30.97 -11.87 -3.69
C ARG A 362 -31.51 -13.17 -4.29
N LEU A 363 -31.92 -13.15 -5.56
CA LEU A 363 -32.38 -14.33 -6.28
C LEU A 363 -31.28 -15.37 -6.42
N ARG A 364 -30.05 -14.96 -6.77
CA ARG A 364 -28.88 -15.86 -6.83
C ARG A 364 -28.58 -16.48 -5.48
N GLU A 365 -28.63 -15.71 -4.39
CA GLU A 365 -28.44 -16.22 -3.03
C GLU A 365 -29.58 -17.15 -2.59
N HIS A 366 -30.81 -16.88 -3.02
CA HIS A 366 -31.96 -17.73 -2.74
C HIS A 366 -31.89 -19.03 -3.53
N LEU A 367 -31.51 -18.99 -4.81
CA LEU A 367 -31.24 -20.14 -5.66
C LEU A 367 -30.05 -20.96 -5.15
N ALA A 368 -28.96 -20.31 -4.76
CA ALA A 368 -27.81 -20.99 -4.15
C ALA A 368 -28.21 -21.68 -2.83
N ARG A 369 -29.04 -21.03 -2.00
CA ARG A 369 -29.60 -21.63 -0.78
C ARG A 369 -30.55 -22.78 -1.06
N THR A 370 -31.45 -22.68 -2.03
CA THR A 370 -32.38 -23.76 -2.37
C THR A 370 -31.68 -24.92 -3.06
N THR A 371 -30.67 -24.67 -3.89
CA THR A 371 -29.83 -25.70 -4.52
C THR A 371 -28.95 -26.39 -3.49
N ALA A 372 -28.40 -25.64 -2.51
CA ALA A 372 -27.69 -26.22 -1.36
C ALA A 372 -28.61 -27.04 -0.46
N HIS A 373 -29.84 -26.58 -0.19
CA HIS A 373 -30.84 -27.36 0.56
C HIS A 373 -31.32 -28.61 -0.20
N ALA A 374 -31.40 -28.57 -1.54
CA ALA A 374 -31.76 -29.73 -2.35
C ALA A 374 -30.62 -30.77 -2.37
N LEU A 375 -29.35 -30.32 -2.44
CA LEU A 375 -28.16 -31.17 -2.32
C LEU A 375 -28.02 -31.78 -0.91
N ILE A 376 -28.22 -30.98 0.14
CA ILE A 376 -28.21 -31.45 1.53
C ILE A 376 -29.39 -32.39 1.79
N GLY A 377 -30.58 -32.09 1.26
CA GLY A 377 -31.77 -32.94 1.36
C GLY A 377 -31.60 -34.29 0.66
N ALA A 378 -30.96 -34.31 -0.52
CA ALA A 378 -30.61 -35.55 -1.22
C ALA A 378 -29.53 -36.36 -0.49
N CYS A 379 -28.52 -35.70 0.09
CA CYS A 379 -27.50 -36.34 0.93
C CYS A 379 -28.03 -36.82 2.30
N LEU A 380 -29.10 -36.21 2.83
CA LEU A 380 -29.77 -36.63 4.07
C LEU A 380 -30.86 -37.69 3.84
N ALA A 381 -31.32 -37.86 2.60
CA ALA A 381 -32.26 -38.90 2.20
C ALA A 381 -31.58 -40.28 2.05
N THR A 382 -30.25 -40.33 1.91
CA THR A 382 -29.46 -41.56 1.81
C THR A 382 -28.98 -42.11 3.16
N PHE A 383 -29.21 -41.39 4.27
CA PHE A 383 -28.89 -41.87 5.62
C PHE A 383 -29.97 -42.81 6.17
N ASP A 384 -29.58 -44.01 6.60
CA ASP A 384 -30.48 -44.94 7.31
C ASP A 384 -30.84 -44.38 8.70
N ARG A 385 -32.03 -43.80 8.78
CA ARG A 385 -32.58 -43.17 9.99
C ARG A 385 -32.87 -44.18 11.13
N ARG A 386 -32.79 -45.50 10.88
CA ARG A 386 -33.00 -46.53 11.92
C ARG A 386 -31.83 -46.62 12.91
N ALA A 387 -30.60 -46.32 12.47
CA ALA A 387 -29.43 -46.32 13.35
C ALA A 387 -29.46 -45.15 14.34
N LEU A 388 -29.86 -43.96 13.88
CA LEU A 388 -29.97 -42.75 14.70
C LEU A 388 -31.10 -42.84 15.73
N ARG A 389 -32.25 -43.44 15.39
CA ARG A 389 -33.37 -43.63 16.34
C ARG A 389 -32.99 -44.47 17.57
N ARG A 390 -32.11 -45.46 17.43
CA ARG A 390 -31.65 -46.25 18.59
C ARG A 390 -30.79 -45.44 19.56
N ILE A 391 -30.14 -44.40 19.08
CA ILE A 391 -29.31 -43.50 19.89
C ILE A 391 -30.21 -42.47 20.58
N THR A 392 -31.18 -41.88 19.88
CA THR A 392 -32.12 -40.93 20.48
C THR A 392 -33.00 -41.57 21.54
N THR A 393 -33.52 -42.78 21.34
CA THR A 393 -34.33 -43.46 22.37
C THR A 393 -33.52 -43.82 23.63
N ARG A 394 -32.20 -44.01 23.51
CA ARG A 394 -31.29 -44.22 24.66
C ARG A 394 -30.92 -42.93 25.39
N LEU A 395 -30.96 -41.78 24.72
CA LEU A 395 -30.66 -40.48 25.32
C LEU A 395 -31.91 -39.83 25.94
N GLU A 396 -33.08 -40.02 25.32
CA GLU A 396 -34.37 -39.51 25.83
C GLU A 396 -34.81 -40.20 27.13
N THR A 397 -34.33 -41.42 27.40
CA THR A 397 -34.53 -42.11 28.68
C THR A 397 -33.63 -41.61 29.80
N LEU A 398 -32.59 -40.82 29.50
CA LEU A 398 -31.65 -40.26 30.48
C LEU A 398 -32.00 -38.82 30.91
N SER A 399 -32.87 -38.12 30.20
CA SER A 399 -33.15 -36.69 30.45
C SER A 399 -34.58 -36.38 30.90
N TYR A 400 -35.36 -37.40 31.28
CA TYR A 400 -36.50 -37.20 32.17
C TYR A 400 -35.99 -36.98 33.60
N ASP A 401 -35.35 -35.85 33.86
CA ASP A 401 -35.55 -35.19 35.14
C ASP A 401 -35.29 -33.69 35.02
N HIS A 402 -36.36 -32.97 35.34
CA HIS A 402 -36.51 -31.54 35.58
C HIS A 402 -36.71 -30.59 34.38
N ASN A 403 -37.87 -29.94 34.48
CA ASN A 403 -38.57 -29.02 33.60
C ASN A 403 -39.05 -27.86 34.51
N PRO A 404 -39.70 -26.83 33.98
CA PRO A 404 -39.23 -25.67 33.22
C PRO A 404 -39.39 -24.38 34.07
N SER A 405 -39.12 -23.17 33.56
CA SER A 405 -40.14 -22.22 33.02
C SER A 405 -39.60 -20.78 33.24
N HIS A 406 -39.93 -19.69 32.54
CA HIS A 406 -40.67 -19.36 31.31
C HIS A 406 -40.47 -17.83 31.06
N HIS A 407 -40.50 -17.40 29.78
CA HIS A 407 -40.90 -16.06 29.25
C HIS A 407 -40.08 -14.80 29.63
N GLY A 408 -39.89 -13.77 28.79
CA GLY A 408 -40.33 -13.48 27.43
C GLY A 408 -40.17 -11.97 27.09
N THR A 409 -39.70 -11.70 25.86
CA THR A 409 -40.15 -10.62 24.92
C THR A 409 -39.94 -9.10 25.18
N LEU A 410 -39.08 -8.51 24.31
CA LEU A 410 -39.34 -7.53 23.22
C LEU A 410 -39.25 -5.98 23.42
N GLY A 411 -38.46 -5.37 22.50
CA GLY A 411 -38.72 -4.07 21.82
C GLY A 411 -38.07 -2.84 22.46
N GLY A 412 -37.46 -1.87 21.77
CA GLY A 412 -37.26 -1.58 20.35
C GLY A 412 -36.93 -0.09 20.16
N LEU A 413 -35.88 0.19 19.36
CA LEU A 413 -35.74 1.27 18.34
C LEU A 413 -35.64 2.77 18.74
N ASP A 414 -34.44 3.31 18.47
CA ASP A 414 -34.11 4.24 17.36
C ASP A 414 -33.74 5.73 17.57
N GLU A 415 -32.64 6.06 16.84
CA GLU A 415 -32.29 7.30 16.09
C GLU A 415 -31.54 8.49 16.73
N ARG A 416 -30.19 8.47 16.59
CA ARG A 416 -29.24 9.37 15.83
C ARG A 416 -29.40 10.93 15.90
N PRO A 417 -28.39 11.77 15.52
CA PRO A 417 -27.09 11.52 14.85
C PRO A 417 -25.84 12.25 15.41
N LEU A 418 -24.66 11.76 14.99
CA LEU A 418 -23.31 12.32 15.20
C LEU A 418 -22.93 13.41 14.19
N GLN A 419 -22.23 14.44 14.67
CA GLN A 419 -21.32 15.29 13.89
C GLN A 419 -19.87 15.08 14.36
N SER A 420 -18.95 15.09 13.39
CA SER A 420 -17.51 14.91 13.53
C SER A 420 -16.79 16.20 13.94
N SER A 421 -15.99 16.15 15.01
CA SER A 421 -15.01 17.21 15.31
C SER A 421 -13.59 16.66 15.43
N SER A 422 -12.76 17.13 14.51
CA SER A 422 -11.31 17.23 14.60
C SER A 422 -10.85 17.94 15.88
N ALA A 423 -9.78 17.45 16.52
CA ALA A 423 -8.78 18.25 17.24
C ALA A 423 -7.70 17.28 17.74
N GLY A 424 -6.45 17.38 17.32
CA GLY A 424 -5.57 18.44 17.79
C GLY A 424 -4.65 17.86 18.87
N ALA A 425 -3.35 17.87 18.62
CA ALA A 425 -2.32 17.57 19.62
C ALA A 425 -1.13 18.50 19.36
N GLY A 426 -1.09 19.57 20.14
CA GLY A 426 0.11 20.32 20.48
C GLY A 426 0.81 19.71 21.71
N PRO A 427 1.87 20.34 22.23
CA PRO A 427 3.19 19.71 22.29
C PRO A 427 3.70 19.48 23.72
N ALA A 428 4.58 18.49 23.91
CA ALA A 428 5.28 18.28 25.18
C ALA A 428 6.79 18.56 25.06
N ARG A 429 7.23 19.52 25.87
CA ARG A 429 8.61 19.87 26.20
C ARG A 429 9.26 18.77 27.06
N ARG A 430 10.56 18.55 26.91
CA ARG A 430 11.54 18.59 28.02
C ARG A 430 13.00 18.70 27.52
N ALA A 431 13.69 19.67 28.11
CA ALA A 431 15.15 19.90 28.11
C ALA A 431 15.88 18.82 28.93
N GLY A 432 17.19 18.60 28.86
CA GLY A 432 18.34 19.17 28.13
C GLY A 432 19.45 18.10 28.15
N GLY A 433 20.69 18.26 27.71
CA GLY A 433 21.48 19.35 27.17
C GLY A 433 22.94 18.90 27.24
N GLY A 434 23.73 19.08 26.17
CA GLY A 434 25.19 18.88 26.23
C GLY A 434 25.89 18.41 24.96
N ARG A 435 26.28 19.38 24.11
CA ARG A 435 27.51 19.51 23.28
C ARG A 435 28.09 18.24 22.61
N GLY A 436 28.42 18.18 21.33
CA GLY A 436 28.56 19.14 20.23
C GLY A 436 29.30 18.45 19.06
N GLY A 437 29.23 19.01 17.85
CA GLY A 437 30.19 18.69 16.77
C GLY A 437 29.65 17.93 15.56
N HIS A 438 29.59 18.64 14.43
CA HIS A 438 29.80 18.20 13.05
C HIS A 438 28.82 17.23 12.35
N GLY A 439 27.98 17.83 11.48
CA GLY A 439 27.78 17.51 10.05
C GLY A 439 27.57 16.05 9.59
N PRO A 440 26.45 15.72 8.92
CA PRO A 440 26.32 14.41 8.28
C PRO A 440 27.20 14.34 7.03
N GLY A 441 28.28 13.55 7.13
CA GLY A 441 29.08 13.11 6.00
C GLY A 441 28.23 12.26 5.06
N LEU A 442 28.09 12.72 3.83
CA LEU A 442 27.64 11.94 2.70
C LEU A 442 28.79 11.01 2.28
N GLY A 443 28.78 9.80 2.81
CA GLY A 443 29.59 8.70 2.30
C GLY A 443 28.83 7.97 1.20
N ASP A 444 29.26 8.18 -0.03
CA ASP A 444 28.87 7.42 -1.22
C ASP A 444 29.80 6.21 -1.30
N GLU A 445 29.36 5.04 -0.82
CA GLU A 445 30.14 3.80 -0.93
C GLU A 445 29.56 2.87 -2.01
N ARG A 446 30.21 2.99 -3.17
CA ARG A 446 30.72 1.93 -4.05
C ARG A 446 29.85 0.68 -4.27
N HIS A 447 29.46 0.55 -5.53
CA HIS A 447 29.20 -0.71 -6.21
C HIS A 447 30.39 -1.67 -6.13
N SER A 448 30.16 -2.87 -5.57
CA SER A 448 30.80 -4.13 -5.97
C SER A 448 29.89 -5.30 -5.55
N PRO A 449 29.56 -6.26 -6.43
CA PRO A 449 28.71 -7.38 -6.09
C PRO A 449 29.58 -8.59 -5.75
N ARG A 450 29.75 -8.91 -4.47
CA ARG A 450 30.17 -10.24 -4.04
C ARG A 450 29.56 -10.65 -2.69
N ASP A 451 29.00 -11.86 -2.77
CA ASP A 451 28.87 -12.91 -1.77
C ASP A 451 27.87 -12.81 -0.62
N GLY A 452 27.19 -13.94 -0.40
CA GLY A 452 26.36 -14.20 0.77
C GLY A 452 25.20 -15.17 0.57
N ALA A 453 25.41 -16.29 -0.14
CA ALA A 453 24.50 -17.43 -0.03
C ALA A 453 24.61 -18.02 1.38
N ALA A 454 23.50 -18.19 2.09
CA ALA A 454 23.44 -18.97 3.31
C ALA A 454 22.34 -20.03 3.18
N GLN A 455 22.78 -21.27 2.93
CA GLN A 455 21.99 -22.46 3.18
C GLN A 455 21.80 -22.66 4.69
N PRO A 456 20.70 -23.29 5.13
CA PRO A 456 20.44 -23.58 6.54
C PRO A 456 21.02 -24.95 6.92
N ARG A 457 21.73 -25.02 8.05
CA ARG A 457 21.86 -26.27 8.81
C ARG A 457 21.66 -26.03 10.31
N PRO A 458 21.13 -27.04 11.02
CA PRO A 458 20.30 -26.85 12.19
C PRO A 458 21.11 -26.97 13.48
N ARG A 459 20.74 -26.22 14.50
CA ARG A 459 20.97 -26.64 15.89
C ARG A 459 19.71 -26.41 16.72
N SER A 460 19.30 -27.55 17.26
CA SER A 460 18.32 -27.82 18.31
C SER A 460 18.49 -26.94 19.55
N GLY A 461 17.37 -26.48 20.10
CA GLY A 461 17.28 -25.89 21.43
C GLY A 461 15.92 -25.26 21.68
N SER A 462 14.99 -26.04 22.23
CA SER A 462 13.82 -25.58 22.98
C SER A 462 13.84 -26.34 24.32
N PRO A 463 13.12 -25.92 25.37
CA PRO A 463 12.40 -24.66 25.58
C PRO A 463 12.74 -24.00 26.93
N GLY A 464 12.37 -22.75 27.11
CA GLY A 464 12.43 -22.07 28.42
C GLY A 464 11.36 -21.01 28.51
N ASP A 465 10.30 -21.33 29.26
CA ASP A 465 9.26 -20.43 29.73
C ASP A 465 9.82 -19.12 30.27
N GLN A 466 9.17 -18.00 29.93
CA GLN A 466 8.93 -16.90 30.86
C GLN A 466 7.85 -15.97 30.31
N ARG A 467 6.63 -16.21 30.80
CA ARG A 467 5.54 -15.24 30.84
C ARG A 467 5.88 -14.22 31.92
N GLU A 468 6.17 -12.98 31.56
CA GLU A 468 6.06 -11.86 32.50
C GLU A 468 4.59 -11.45 32.58
N ARG A 469 3.96 -11.92 33.67
CA ARG A 469 2.73 -11.36 34.23
C ARG A 469 3.06 -9.97 34.77
N ILE A 470 2.24 -8.98 34.43
CA ILE A 470 2.14 -7.74 35.17
C ILE A 470 0.87 -7.82 36.02
N CYS A 471 1.05 -7.53 37.31
CA CYS A 471 0.07 -7.30 38.38
C CYS A 471 -0.45 -8.52 39.16
N ASP A 472 0.34 -8.93 40.16
CA ASP A 472 -0.19 -9.32 41.48
C ASP A 472 -0.53 -8.04 42.27
N LYS A 473 -1.81 -7.85 42.61
CA LYS A 473 -2.25 -7.22 43.87
C LYS A 473 -3.55 -7.85 44.33
N ALA A 474 -3.52 -8.33 45.56
CA ALA A 474 -4.64 -8.97 46.25
C ALA A 474 -5.65 -7.94 46.81
N GLY A 475 -6.93 -8.25 46.63
CA GLY A 475 -8.04 -8.04 47.57
C GLY A 475 -8.47 -6.61 47.91
N ALA A 476 -9.51 -6.10 47.21
CA ALA A 476 -10.74 -5.52 47.78
C ALA A 476 -11.48 -4.66 46.74
N ALA A 477 -12.78 -4.95 46.55
CA ALA A 477 -13.83 -4.08 45.98
C ALA A 477 -13.56 -3.45 44.59
N GLY A 478 -13.95 -4.12 43.52
CA GLY A 478 -13.93 -3.52 42.17
C GLY A 478 -14.24 -4.44 40.98
N ASP A 479 -14.74 -5.66 41.21
CA ASP A 479 -15.15 -6.54 40.11
C ASP A 479 -16.50 -6.08 39.56
N LEU A 480 -16.55 -5.84 38.25
CA LEU A 480 -17.79 -5.53 37.56
C LEU A 480 -18.60 -6.82 37.40
N PRO A 481 -19.94 -6.75 37.40
CA PRO A 481 -20.79 -7.94 37.32
C PRO A 481 -20.46 -8.80 36.08
N GLY A 482 -20.25 -10.10 36.25
CA GLY A 482 -20.02 -10.98 35.09
C GLY A 482 -21.29 -11.12 34.25
N TYR A 483 -21.16 -11.19 32.92
CA TYR A 483 -22.27 -11.49 32.03
C TYR A 483 -21.97 -12.69 31.13
N ARG A 484 -23.00 -13.38 30.66
CA ARG A 484 -22.91 -14.44 29.65
C ARG A 484 -23.78 -14.08 28.47
N LEU A 485 -23.19 -14.12 27.29
CA LEU A 485 -23.84 -13.96 26.01
C LEU A 485 -24.43 -15.30 25.56
N ASP A 486 -25.76 -15.41 25.56
CA ASP A 486 -26.47 -16.59 25.07
C ASP A 486 -26.35 -16.69 23.53
N GLN A 487 -25.49 -17.60 23.07
CA GLN A 487 -25.25 -17.86 21.65
C GLN A 487 -26.45 -18.51 20.94
N GLY A 488 -27.46 -19.00 21.69
CA GLY A 488 -28.71 -19.55 21.15
C GLY A 488 -29.71 -18.48 20.69
N ALA A 489 -29.55 -17.23 21.14
CA ALA A 489 -30.39 -16.10 20.76
C ALA A 489 -29.90 -15.45 19.46
N ALA A 490 -30.18 -16.12 18.33
CA ALA A 490 -30.23 -15.55 16.98
C ALA A 490 -29.06 -14.63 16.55
N LEU A 491 -27.83 -15.15 16.50
CA LEU A 491 -26.85 -14.63 15.55
C LEU A 491 -27.21 -15.15 14.14
N SER A 492 -27.58 -14.26 13.22
CA SER A 492 -27.91 -14.65 11.84
C SER A 492 -26.68 -15.06 10.99
N GLY A 493 -25.58 -15.50 11.62
CA GLY A 493 -24.32 -15.95 11.02
C GLY A 493 -23.12 -15.85 11.97
N CYS A 494 -21.98 -16.44 11.62
CA CYS A 494 -20.72 -16.25 12.36
C CYS A 494 -20.28 -14.78 12.31
N LEU A 495 -20.16 -14.12 13.47
CA LEU A 495 -19.59 -12.78 13.57
C LEU A 495 -18.14 -12.80 13.10
N ARG A 496 -17.79 -11.95 12.13
CA ARG A 496 -16.39 -11.76 11.74
C ARG A 496 -15.72 -10.91 12.81
N ALA A 497 -14.44 -11.17 13.08
CA ALA A 497 -13.64 -10.39 14.04
C ALA A 497 -13.70 -8.87 13.79
N ILE A 498 -13.80 -8.45 12.53
CA ILE A 498 -13.91 -7.03 12.17
C ILE A 498 -15.24 -6.39 12.61
N ASP A 499 -16.32 -7.16 12.64
CA ASP A 499 -17.64 -6.69 13.07
C ASP A 499 -17.65 -6.57 14.61
N MET A 500 -17.01 -7.51 15.31
CA MET A 500 -16.75 -7.43 16.77
C MET A 500 -15.89 -6.22 17.14
N ILE A 501 -14.75 -6.00 16.48
CA ILE A 501 -13.87 -4.85 16.75
C ILE A 501 -14.60 -3.52 16.51
N ARG A 502 -15.45 -3.43 15.48
CA ARG A 502 -16.26 -2.23 15.23
C ARG A 502 -17.32 -2.02 16.30
N ALA A 503 -17.97 -3.08 16.75
CA ALA A 503 -18.96 -3.02 17.83
C ALA A 503 -18.31 -2.58 19.15
N LEU A 504 -17.21 -3.22 19.55
CA LEU A 504 -16.44 -2.89 20.74
C LEU A 504 -15.93 -1.45 20.72
N ARG A 505 -15.38 -1.00 19.59
CA ARG A 505 -14.92 0.40 19.44
C ARG A 505 -16.06 1.39 19.55
N GLY A 506 -17.19 1.10 18.92
CA GLY A 506 -18.36 1.95 18.98
C GLY A 506 -18.95 2.01 20.39
N ALA A 507 -19.00 0.87 21.09
CA ALA A 507 -19.51 0.79 22.46
C ALA A 507 -18.60 1.48 23.47
N ALA A 508 -17.29 1.37 23.29
CA ALA A 508 -16.34 2.01 24.19
C ALA A 508 -16.44 3.55 24.09
N GLN A 509 -16.75 4.06 22.90
CA GLN A 509 -16.99 5.49 22.66
C GLN A 509 -18.29 6.01 23.28
N SER A 510 -19.28 5.15 23.55
CA SER A 510 -20.52 5.57 24.25
C SER A 510 -20.36 5.70 25.75
N VAL A 511 -19.28 5.17 26.32
CA VAL A 511 -19.11 5.06 27.77
C VAL A 511 -17.91 5.85 28.29
N SER A 512 -16.89 6.07 27.46
CA SER A 512 -15.76 6.93 27.82
C SER A 512 -15.45 7.92 26.70
N ALA A 513 -15.52 9.21 27.03
CA ALA A 513 -15.04 10.29 26.16
C ALA A 513 -13.49 10.36 26.09
N GLN A 514 -12.78 9.49 26.81
CA GLN A 514 -11.32 9.52 26.85
C GLN A 514 -10.70 8.87 25.59
N ARG A 515 -9.61 9.46 25.10
CA ARG A 515 -8.96 9.10 23.82
C ARG A 515 -8.11 7.82 23.86
N ASN A 516 -8.05 7.12 25.00
CA ASN A 516 -7.12 6.01 25.24
C ASN A 516 -7.86 4.71 25.57
N ILE A 517 -8.61 4.17 24.60
CA ILE A 517 -9.22 2.85 24.69
C ILE A 517 -8.43 1.89 23.79
N ALA A 518 -7.89 0.83 24.37
CA ALA A 518 -7.22 -0.24 23.64
C ALA A 518 -8.20 -1.39 23.39
N ILE A 519 -8.20 -1.91 22.16
CA ILE A 519 -8.93 -3.14 21.81
C ILE A 519 -7.90 -4.15 21.33
N GLY A 520 -7.78 -5.24 22.05
CA GLY A 520 -6.92 -6.36 21.74
C GLY A 520 -7.73 -7.62 21.46
N MET A 521 -7.06 -8.59 20.86
CA MET A 521 -7.52 -9.97 20.84
C MET A 521 -6.38 -10.81 21.39
N ASP A 522 -6.67 -11.67 22.36
CA ASP A 522 -5.66 -12.55 22.91
C ASP A 522 -5.39 -13.77 21.99
N HIS A 523 -4.45 -14.61 22.41
CA HIS A 523 -4.07 -15.84 21.71
C HIS A 523 -5.17 -16.91 21.69
N GLU A 524 -6.18 -16.82 22.55
CA GLU A 524 -7.33 -17.74 22.64
C GLU A 524 -8.53 -17.25 21.81
N GLY A 525 -8.42 -16.03 21.24
CA GLY A 525 -9.44 -15.41 20.41
C GLY A 525 -10.48 -14.63 21.21
N SER A 526 -10.22 -14.35 22.49
CA SER A 526 -11.03 -13.46 23.32
C SER A 526 -10.70 -12.01 23.00
N PHE A 527 -11.70 -11.14 22.99
CA PHE A 527 -11.50 -9.71 22.77
C PHE A 527 -11.42 -8.98 24.08
N ASN A 528 -10.39 -8.15 24.25
CA ASN A 528 -10.24 -7.34 25.46
C ASN A 528 -10.36 -5.87 25.08
N VAL A 529 -11.13 -5.13 25.87
CA VAL A 529 -11.30 -3.69 25.75
C VAL A 529 -10.85 -3.06 27.05
N ALA A 530 -9.80 -2.24 26.99
CA ALA A 530 -9.21 -1.63 28.17
C ALA A 530 -9.20 -0.11 28.06
N GLY A 531 -9.68 0.56 29.11
CA GLY A 531 -9.44 1.98 29.39
C GLY A 531 -8.21 2.17 30.28
N PRO A 532 -7.97 3.38 30.79
CA PRO A 532 -6.79 3.66 31.61
C PRO A 532 -6.70 2.82 32.90
N ASN A 533 -7.85 2.54 33.53
CA ASN A 533 -7.95 1.89 34.84
C ASN A 533 -9.01 0.76 34.88
N TRP A 534 -9.50 0.30 33.73
CA TRP A 534 -10.50 -0.77 33.64
C TRP A 534 -10.27 -1.64 32.40
N GLU A 535 -10.67 -2.90 32.46
CA GLU A 535 -10.60 -3.87 31.36
C GLU A 535 -11.87 -4.72 31.30
N ILE A 536 -12.35 -4.99 30.09
CA ILE A 536 -13.51 -5.84 29.81
C ILE A 536 -13.08 -6.90 28.81
N ALA A 537 -13.18 -8.17 29.19
CA ALA A 537 -12.85 -9.31 28.35
C ALA A 537 -14.11 -10.00 27.83
N PHE A 538 -14.12 -10.32 26.55
CA PHE A 538 -15.15 -11.09 25.84
C PHE A 538 -14.55 -12.42 25.43
N ALA A 539 -14.81 -13.44 26.24
CA ALA A 539 -14.36 -14.79 25.96
C ALA A 539 -15.12 -15.42 24.79
N ARG A 540 -14.46 -16.32 24.08
CA ARG A 540 -15.07 -17.09 22.98
C ARG A 540 -16.25 -17.96 23.43
N THR A 541 -16.29 -18.31 24.72
CA THR A 541 -17.39 -19.03 25.38
C THR A 541 -18.66 -18.19 25.52
N GLY A 542 -18.61 -16.90 25.18
CA GLY A 542 -19.69 -15.94 25.42
C GLY A 542 -19.62 -15.29 26.81
N GLU A 543 -18.65 -15.66 27.65
CA GLU A 543 -18.46 -15.06 28.96
C GLU A 543 -17.85 -13.66 28.83
N ILE A 544 -18.37 -12.72 29.61
CA ILE A 544 -17.92 -11.34 29.64
C ILE A 544 -17.59 -11.00 31.08
N THR A 545 -16.38 -10.52 31.31
CA THR A 545 -15.89 -10.13 32.63
C THR A 545 -15.33 -8.72 32.56
N GLY A 546 -15.50 -7.95 33.63
CA GLY A 546 -14.97 -6.61 33.73
C GLY A 546 -14.27 -6.40 35.07
N ILE A 547 -13.14 -5.69 35.05
CA ILE A 547 -12.37 -5.34 36.24
C ILE A 547 -11.99 -3.86 36.19
N GLY A 548 -11.92 -3.22 37.37
CA GLY A 548 -11.36 -1.87 37.54
C GLY A 548 -12.40 -0.75 37.66
N ASP A 549 -11.93 0.49 37.54
CA ASP A 549 -12.70 1.70 37.87
C ASP A 549 -13.64 2.12 36.73
N LEU A 550 -14.71 1.35 36.50
CA LEU A 550 -15.83 1.72 35.64
C LEU A 550 -17.11 1.72 36.48
N SER A 551 -18.00 2.71 36.31
CA SER A 551 -19.28 2.67 37.03
C SER A 551 -20.14 1.52 36.50
N GLN A 552 -21.00 0.95 37.34
CA GLN A 552 -21.89 -0.14 36.90
C GLN A 552 -22.82 0.33 35.76
N GLU A 553 -23.30 1.56 35.84
CA GLU A 553 -24.13 2.19 34.80
C GLU A 553 -23.36 2.31 33.46
N ASP A 554 -22.09 2.74 33.52
CA ASP A 554 -21.21 2.80 32.36
C ASP A 554 -20.91 1.42 31.78
N TYR A 555 -20.67 0.43 32.64
CA TYR A 555 -20.40 -0.94 32.22
C TYR A 555 -21.62 -1.59 31.55
N GLU A 556 -22.82 -1.44 32.10
CA GLU A 556 -24.06 -1.90 31.50
C GLU A 556 -24.36 -1.17 30.18
N THR A 557 -24.15 0.16 30.16
CA THR A 557 -24.25 0.97 28.94
C THR A 557 -23.30 0.47 27.86
N PHE A 558 -22.07 0.07 28.24
CA PHE A 558 -21.08 -0.46 27.31
C PHE A 558 -21.55 -1.80 26.72
N LEU A 559 -22.02 -2.73 27.55
CA LEU A 559 -22.46 -4.05 27.10
C LEU A 559 -23.69 -3.98 26.20
N HIS A 560 -24.68 -3.16 26.56
CA HIS A 560 -25.84 -2.90 25.70
C HIS A 560 -25.42 -2.30 24.36
N ALA A 561 -24.50 -1.34 24.38
CA ALA A 561 -23.95 -0.71 23.19
C ALA A 561 -23.16 -1.69 22.28
N VAL A 562 -22.56 -2.76 22.83
CA VAL A 562 -21.93 -3.85 22.05
C VAL A 562 -23.01 -4.73 21.42
N CYS A 563 -24.00 -5.17 22.19
CA CYS A 563 -25.08 -6.03 21.70
C CYS A 563 -25.90 -5.38 20.59
N ASP A 564 -26.27 -4.10 20.75
CA ASP A 564 -26.98 -3.34 19.72
C ASP A 564 -26.21 -3.29 18.39
N ARG A 565 -24.89 -3.07 18.46
CA ARG A 565 -24.03 -2.98 17.28
C ARG A 565 -23.81 -4.32 16.59
N LEU A 566 -23.91 -5.41 17.34
CA LEU A 566 -23.85 -6.78 16.82
C LEU A 566 -25.22 -7.33 16.41
N GLN A 567 -26.29 -6.54 16.58
CA GLN A 567 -27.68 -6.97 16.36
C GLN A 567 -28.05 -8.19 17.21
N ILE A 568 -27.47 -8.29 18.39
CA ILE A 568 -27.77 -9.32 19.38
C ILE A 568 -28.91 -8.80 20.25
N SER A 569 -29.93 -9.64 20.49
CA SER A 569 -31.08 -9.24 21.30
C SER A 569 -30.62 -8.82 22.71
N PRO A 570 -31.15 -7.73 23.29
CA PRO A 570 -30.75 -7.27 24.62
C PRO A 570 -30.91 -8.32 25.73
N GLY A 571 -31.87 -9.24 25.57
CA GLY A 571 -32.07 -10.39 26.48
C GLY A 571 -31.04 -11.52 26.35
N ALA A 572 -30.02 -11.38 25.48
CA ALA A 572 -28.94 -12.35 25.34
C ALA A 572 -27.79 -12.12 26.33
N LEU A 573 -27.71 -10.97 27.00
CA LEU A 573 -26.80 -10.72 28.12
C LEU A 573 -27.48 -11.18 29.40
N GLN A 574 -27.07 -12.34 29.92
CA GLN A 574 -27.55 -12.83 31.21
C GLN A 574 -26.52 -12.52 32.30
N PRO A 575 -26.92 -11.93 33.45
CA PRO A 575 -26.03 -11.81 34.60
C PRO A 575 -25.51 -13.19 34.99
N ARG A 576 -24.23 -13.25 35.35
CA ARG A 576 -23.63 -14.47 35.90
C ARG A 576 -24.26 -14.73 37.26
N GLU A 577 -25.06 -15.79 37.41
CA GLU A 577 -25.58 -16.20 38.72
C GLU A 577 -24.40 -16.51 39.66
N GLU A 578 -24.26 -15.72 40.74
CA GLU A 578 -23.36 -16.02 41.84
C GLU A 578 -23.94 -17.15 42.69
N SER A 579 -23.94 -18.38 42.18
CA SER A 579 -24.19 -19.57 43.00
C SER A 579 -23.62 -20.83 42.36
N ASP A 580 -22.35 -21.09 42.65
CA ASP A 580 -21.86 -22.45 42.91
C ASP A 580 -20.58 -22.39 43.77
N THR A 581 -20.70 -21.77 44.94
CA THR A 581 -19.81 -22.04 46.09
C THR A 581 -20.65 -22.16 47.35
N ALA A 582 -21.27 -23.32 47.53
CA ALA A 582 -21.70 -23.79 48.85
C ALA A 582 -21.31 -25.27 49.01
N PHE A 583 -20.01 -25.50 49.20
CA PHE A 583 -19.56 -26.68 49.93
C PHE A 583 -20.11 -26.59 51.36
N SER A 584 -21.07 -27.45 51.70
CA SER A 584 -21.37 -27.78 53.10
C SER A 584 -20.22 -28.61 53.68
N PRO A 585 -19.81 -28.39 54.95
CA PRO A 585 -18.81 -29.22 55.60
C PRO A 585 -19.45 -30.49 56.18
N SER A 586 -18.80 -31.63 55.89
CA SER A 586 -18.73 -32.88 56.67
C SER A 586 -19.99 -33.45 57.35
N LEU A 587 -20.38 -34.66 56.92
CA LEU A 587 -20.23 -35.91 57.68
C LEU A 587 -20.22 -37.12 56.74
#